data_AF-A0A7W5YMA7-F1
#
_entry.id   AF-A0A7W5YMA7-F1
#
_cell.length_a   1.000
_cell.length_b   1.000
_cell.length_c   1.000
_cell.angle_alpha   90.00
_cell.angle_beta   90.00
_cell.angle_gamma   90.00
#
_symmetry.space_group_name_H-M   'P 1'
#
loop_
_entity.id
_entity.type
_entity.pdbx_description
1 polymer ?
#
loop_
_entity_poly.entity_id
_entity_poly.type
_entity_poly.pdbx_seq_one_letter_code
_entity_poly.pdbx_strand_id
1 'polypeptide(L)'
;MTLSASIAQSLSDDALDDAIEEVKAHLKIKPSDQEARHLYIDLLVLAGDYQRADNQCSLAATLSPDATMGFALLRNELRAMAARDAWFTSSALPEFPQGPSELDKLAVRLGIAHRGGDADEARTALAALENLRGERPLIWNGRAVSDFRDLDDRTPHALEVIMTGGAYLWIDFAKIAALSIEPIARPRDLAFRRAELSLIDGAAASVLLPAVYHGTGKDATLRLGRETEWIEEPTGITTGRGQRCYLAGDELVSIHDTQSLEIVPATAAGRQVAHG
;
A
#
# COMPACT_ATOMS: atom_id res chain seq x y z
N MET A 1 -12.11 -31.50 -0.15
CA MET A 1 -11.91 -30.04 -0.10
C MET A 1 -11.05 -29.65 -1.28
N THR A 2 -11.35 -28.57 -2.01
CA THR A 2 -10.45 -28.07 -3.07
C THR A 2 -9.23 -27.42 -2.43
N LEU A 3 -8.11 -27.29 -3.17
CA LEU A 3 -6.92 -26.60 -2.67
C LEU A 3 -7.28 -25.16 -2.25
N SER A 4 -8.01 -24.43 -3.09
CA SER A 4 -8.47 -23.06 -2.80
C SER A 4 -9.28 -22.97 -1.49
N ALA A 5 -10.20 -23.91 -1.24
CA ALA A 5 -10.97 -23.94 0.02
C ALA A 5 -10.09 -24.27 1.24
N SER A 6 -9.09 -25.15 1.09
CA SER A 6 -8.10 -25.45 2.13
C SER A 6 -7.32 -24.19 2.52
N ILE A 7 -6.80 -23.49 1.51
CA ILE A 7 -6.01 -22.27 1.72
C ILE A 7 -6.86 -21.14 2.31
N ALA A 8 -8.11 -20.99 1.87
CA ALA A 8 -9.02 -20.02 2.47
C ALA A 8 -9.24 -20.30 3.97
N GLN A 9 -9.37 -21.58 4.36
CA GLN A 9 -9.47 -21.98 5.76
C GLN A 9 -8.18 -21.66 6.52
N SER A 10 -7.01 -22.05 5.99
CA SER A 10 -5.71 -21.75 6.62
C SER A 10 -5.50 -20.24 6.83
N LEU A 11 -5.90 -19.40 5.88
CA LEU A 11 -5.84 -17.93 6.03
C LEU A 11 -6.87 -17.37 7.03
N SER A 12 -7.99 -18.06 7.25
CA SER A 12 -8.95 -17.72 8.30
C SER A 12 -8.45 -18.10 9.69
N ASP A 13 -7.59 -19.10 9.77
CA ASP A 13 -6.99 -19.61 11.02
C ASP A 13 -5.59 -19.00 11.29
N ASP A 14 -5.26 -17.91 10.58
CA ASP A 14 -3.97 -17.20 10.63
C ASP A 14 -2.74 -18.11 10.35
N ALA A 15 -2.94 -19.21 9.63
CA ALA A 15 -1.93 -20.21 9.29
C ALA A 15 -1.30 -19.95 7.90
N LEU A 16 -0.75 -18.74 7.71
CA LEU A 16 -0.18 -18.31 6.41
C LEU A 16 1.00 -19.20 5.97
N ASP A 17 1.92 -19.54 6.88
CA ASP A 17 3.10 -20.34 6.53
C ASP A 17 2.71 -21.80 6.19
N ASP A 18 1.70 -22.36 6.85
CA ASP A 18 1.14 -23.68 6.52
C ASP A 18 0.47 -23.67 5.14
N ALA A 19 -0.29 -22.63 4.83
CA ALA A 19 -0.88 -22.42 3.51
C ALA A 19 0.19 -22.37 2.41
N ILE A 20 1.31 -21.68 2.65
CA ILE A 20 2.45 -21.60 1.72
C ILE A 20 3.03 -22.99 1.46
N GLU A 21 3.27 -23.78 2.50
CA GLU A 21 3.85 -25.12 2.34
C GLU A 21 2.88 -26.10 1.69
N GLU A 22 1.57 -25.99 1.95
CA GLU A 22 0.54 -26.82 1.30
C GLU A 22 0.51 -26.58 -0.21
N VAL A 23 0.39 -25.31 -0.67
CA VAL A 23 0.36 -25.00 -2.10
C VAL A 23 1.67 -25.40 -2.78
N LYS A 24 2.80 -25.17 -2.12
CA LYS A 24 4.12 -25.60 -2.61
C LYS A 24 4.21 -27.11 -2.76
N ALA A 25 3.69 -27.89 -1.80
CA ALA A 25 3.67 -29.34 -1.89
C ALA A 25 2.79 -29.82 -3.06
N HIS A 26 1.63 -29.19 -3.28
CA HIS A 26 0.77 -29.46 -4.42
C HIS A 26 1.47 -29.19 -5.76
N LEU A 27 2.15 -28.04 -5.90
CA LEU A 27 2.87 -27.66 -7.11
C LEU A 27 4.08 -28.56 -7.42
N LYS A 28 4.66 -29.24 -6.41
CA LYS A 28 5.68 -30.28 -6.67
C LYS A 28 5.11 -31.49 -7.40
N ILE A 29 3.83 -31.82 -7.16
CA ILE A 29 3.14 -32.95 -7.77
C ILE A 29 2.52 -32.54 -9.11
N LYS A 30 1.93 -31.34 -9.17
CA LYS A 30 1.22 -30.79 -10.34
C LYS A 30 1.79 -29.43 -10.75
N PRO A 31 3.01 -29.38 -11.33
CA PRO A 31 3.68 -28.12 -11.64
C PRO A 31 2.93 -27.26 -12.66
N SER A 32 2.15 -27.84 -13.58
CA SER A 32 1.38 -27.09 -14.58
C SER A 32 0.03 -26.55 -14.07
N ASP A 33 -0.29 -26.73 -12.79
CA ASP A 33 -1.53 -26.20 -12.19
C ASP A 33 -1.43 -24.67 -12.06
N GLN A 34 -2.08 -23.97 -12.99
CA GLN A 34 -2.01 -22.52 -13.10
C GLN A 34 -2.72 -21.82 -11.93
N GLU A 35 -3.85 -22.33 -11.48
CA GLU A 35 -4.63 -21.75 -10.38
C GLU A 35 -3.84 -21.87 -9.07
N ALA A 36 -3.30 -23.05 -8.78
CA ALA A 36 -2.43 -23.27 -7.62
C ALA A 36 -1.19 -22.36 -7.67
N ARG A 37 -0.66 -22.08 -8.86
CA ARG A 37 0.50 -21.19 -9.01
C ARG A 37 0.16 -19.73 -8.73
N HIS A 38 -0.96 -19.24 -9.24
CA HIS A 38 -1.45 -17.92 -8.86
C HIS A 38 -1.62 -17.83 -7.34
N LEU A 39 -2.28 -18.81 -6.74
CA LEU A 39 -2.48 -18.85 -5.29
C LEU A 39 -1.15 -18.83 -4.52
N TYR A 40 -0.14 -19.59 -4.97
CA TYR A 40 1.18 -19.58 -4.35
C TYR A 40 1.86 -18.22 -4.43
N ILE A 41 1.77 -17.54 -5.58
CA ILE A 41 2.30 -16.19 -5.75
C ILE A 41 1.61 -15.22 -4.78
N ASP A 42 0.29 -15.34 -4.61
CA ASP A 42 -0.48 -14.47 -3.71
C ASP A 42 -0.02 -14.64 -2.27
N LEU A 43 0.17 -15.89 -1.83
CA LEU A 43 0.69 -16.20 -0.49
C LEU A 43 2.14 -15.73 -0.30
N LEU A 44 2.98 -15.79 -1.34
CA LEU A 44 4.34 -15.25 -1.32
C LEU A 44 4.39 -13.71 -1.33
N VAL A 45 3.33 -13.03 -1.76
CA VAL A 45 3.18 -11.59 -1.60
C VAL A 45 2.82 -11.25 -0.14
N LEU A 46 1.90 -11.99 0.49
CA LEU A 46 1.58 -11.84 1.93
C LEU A 46 2.78 -12.17 2.84
N ALA A 47 3.47 -13.26 2.50
CA ALA A 47 4.91 -13.30 2.30
C ALA A 47 5.83 -12.17 2.81
N GLY A 48 5.81 -11.07 2.05
CA GLY A 48 6.99 -10.26 1.82
C GLY A 48 8.07 -10.94 0.95
N ASP A 49 7.81 -12.11 0.35
CA ASP A 49 8.80 -12.91 -0.40
C ASP A 49 8.70 -12.65 -1.92
N TYR A 50 8.89 -11.38 -2.29
CA TYR A 50 8.69 -10.92 -3.67
C TYR A 50 9.65 -11.57 -4.66
N GLN A 51 10.87 -11.92 -4.22
CA GLN A 51 11.84 -12.60 -5.09
C GLN A 51 11.36 -14.01 -5.46
N ARG A 52 10.81 -14.80 -4.51
CA ARG A 52 10.23 -16.10 -4.84
C ARG A 52 8.95 -15.95 -5.65
N ALA A 53 8.13 -14.92 -5.39
CA ALA A 53 6.96 -14.61 -6.21
C ALA A 53 7.35 -14.31 -7.67
N ASP A 54 8.41 -13.53 -7.92
CA ASP A 54 8.90 -13.23 -9.28
C ASP A 54 9.39 -14.48 -10.01
N ASN A 55 10.10 -15.36 -9.30
CA ASN A 55 10.55 -16.64 -9.83
C ASN A 55 9.36 -17.52 -10.25
N GLN A 56 8.27 -17.53 -9.46
CA GLN A 56 7.05 -18.25 -9.82
C GLN A 56 6.35 -17.64 -11.03
N CYS A 57 6.30 -16.31 -11.15
CA CYS A 57 5.76 -15.63 -12.33
C CYS A 57 6.56 -15.98 -13.59
N SER A 58 7.89 -15.97 -13.49
CA SER A 58 8.79 -16.35 -14.60
C SER A 58 8.56 -17.79 -15.06
N LEU A 59 8.41 -18.72 -14.12
CA LEU A 59 8.07 -20.12 -14.44
C LEU A 59 6.64 -20.25 -14.99
N ALA A 60 5.70 -19.42 -14.54
CA ALA A 60 4.31 -19.47 -15.02
C ALA A 60 4.20 -19.02 -16.48
N ALA A 61 4.92 -17.97 -16.86
CA ALA A 61 4.99 -17.49 -18.23
C ALA A 61 5.50 -18.55 -19.21
N THR A 62 6.40 -19.46 -18.80
CA THR A 62 6.87 -20.54 -19.67
C THR A 62 5.87 -21.68 -19.82
N LEU A 63 5.01 -21.92 -18.82
CA LEU A 63 4.03 -23.01 -18.85
C LEU A 63 2.68 -22.59 -19.44
N SER A 64 2.37 -21.29 -19.44
CA SER A 64 1.07 -20.76 -19.87
C SER A 64 1.28 -19.55 -20.79
N PRO A 65 1.59 -19.77 -22.09
CA PRO A 65 1.86 -18.68 -23.04
C PRO A 65 0.74 -17.63 -23.11
N ASP A 66 -0.52 -18.06 -23.03
CA ASP A 66 -1.69 -17.18 -23.09
C ASP A 66 -1.81 -16.23 -21.87
N ALA A 67 -1.15 -16.56 -20.76
CA ALA A 67 -1.14 -15.76 -19.53
C ALA A 67 0.15 -14.93 -19.36
N THR A 68 1.07 -14.97 -20.34
CA THR A 68 2.39 -14.31 -20.25
C THR A 68 2.29 -12.82 -19.92
N MET A 69 1.35 -12.10 -20.53
CA MET A 69 1.17 -10.67 -20.29
C MET A 69 0.76 -10.39 -18.84
N GLY A 70 -0.17 -11.19 -18.30
CA GLY A 70 -0.60 -11.04 -16.90
C GLY A 70 0.53 -11.26 -15.91
N PHE A 71 1.38 -12.27 -16.15
CA PHE A 71 2.57 -12.48 -15.32
C PHE A 71 3.61 -11.36 -15.51
N ALA A 72 3.80 -10.84 -16.71
CA ALA A 72 4.72 -9.72 -16.93
C ALA A 72 4.30 -8.45 -16.15
N LEU A 73 3.01 -8.14 -16.12
CA LEU A 73 2.46 -7.04 -15.30
C LEU A 73 2.68 -7.30 -13.80
N LEU A 74 2.36 -8.50 -13.32
CA LEU A 74 2.57 -8.86 -11.92
C LEU A 74 4.06 -8.77 -11.51
N ARG A 75 4.99 -9.12 -12.41
CA ARG A 75 6.43 -8.96 -12.16
C ARG A 75 6.84 -7.49 -12.01
N ASN A 76 6.22 -6.58 -12.77
CA ASN A 76 6.45 -5.15 -12.58
C ASN A 76 5.93 -4.69 -11.20
N GLU A 77 4.72 -5.11 -10.81
CA GLU A 77 4.15 -4.83 -9.49
C GLU A 77 5.06 -5.36 -8.36
N LEU A 78 5.56 -6.59 -8.47
CA LEU A 78 6.51 -7.19 -7.52
C LEU A 78 7.82 -6.40 -7.40
N ARG A 79 8.34 -5.88 -8.52
CA ARG A 79 9.52 -4.99 -8.51
C ARG A 79 9.24 -3.72 -7.72
N ALA A 80 8.07 -3.11 -7.87
CA ALA A 80 7.68 -1.94 -7.09
C ALA A 80 7.46 -2.26 -5.61
N MET A 81 6.90 -3.43 -5.27
CA MET A 81 6.79 -3.89 -3.88
C MET A 81 8.19 -4.06 -3.24
N ALA A 82 9.15 -4.61 -3.98
CA ALA A 82 10.54 -4.69 -3.53
C ALA A 82 11.20 -3.31 -3.41
N ALA A 83 10.89 -2.37 -4.32
CA ALA A 83 11.38 -0.99 -4.24
C ALA A 83 10.85 -0.27 -3.00
N ARG A 84 9.60 -0.52 -2.61
CA ARG A 84 9.02 -0.06 -1.34
C ARG A 84 9.83 -0.57 -0.15
N ASP A 85 10.15 -1.86 -0.08
CA ASP A 85 10.96 -2.41 1.01
C ASP A 85 12.38 -1.83 1.02
N ALA A 86 12.97 -1.58 -0.16
CA ALA A 86 14.27 -0.95 -0.30
C ALA A 86 14.29 0.51 0.21
N TRP A 87 13.17 1.24 0.12
CA TRP A 87 13.05 2.57 0.75
C TRP A 87 13.23 2.48 2.26
N PHE A 88 12.53 1.56 2.92
CA PHE A 88 12.62 1.46 4.37
C PHE A 88 13.97 0.89 4.85
N THR A 89 14.60 0.01 4.06
CA THR A 89 15.80 -0.73 4.49
C THR A 89 17.15 -0.22 3.97
N SER A 90 17.24 0.25 2.71
CA SER A 90 18.52 0.45 2.01
C SER A 90 18.67 1.80 1.29
N SER A 91 17.88 2.81 1.69
CA SER A 91 17.93 4.20 1.19
C SER A 91 17.47 4.42 -0.26
N ALA A 92 16.79 3.46 -0.89
CA ALA A 92 16.23 3.67 -2.23
C ALA A 92 15.05 4.66 -2.17
N LEU A 93 15.08 5.75 -2.94
CA LEU A 93 13.97 6.72 -2.90
C LEU A 93 12.73 6.21 -3.64
N PRO A 94 11.51 6.58 -3.20
CA PRO A 94 10.33 6.52 -4.06
C PRO A 94 10.56 7.31 -5.34
N GLU A 95 9.86 6.93 -6.40
CA GLU A 95 9.87 7.70 -7.63
C GLU A 95 8.96 8.93 -7.50
N PHE A 96 9.41 10.06 -8.05
CA PHE A 96 8.66 11.31 -8.07
C PHE A 96 8.66 11.86 -9.51
N PRO A 97 7.65 11.55 -10.35
CA PRO A 97 7.66 11.91 -11.77
C PRO A 97 7.84 13.42 -12.03
N GLN A 98 7.31 14.27 -11.15
CA GLN A 98 7.45 15.74 -11.22
C GLN A 98 8.48 16.29 -10.21
N GLY A 99 9.32 15.41 -9.66
CA GLY A 99 10.19 15.71 -8.53
C GLY A 99 9.45 15.72 -7.17
N PRO A 100 10.17 15.55 -6.06
CA PRO A 100 9.57 15.54 -4.73
C PRO A 100 9.09 16.94 -4.34
N SER A 101 7.87 17.01 -3.80
CA SER A 101 7.36 18.21 -3.14
C SER A 101 8.15 18.52 -1.86
N GLU A 102 7.91 19.68 -1.24
CA GLU A 102 8.51 19.98 0.07
C GLU A 102 8.06 19.01 1.16
N LEU A 103 6.81 18.53 1.13
CA LEU A 103 6.33 17.48 2.04
C LEU A 103 7.09 16.17 1.81
N ASP A 104 7.29 15.78 0.55
CA ASP A 104 8.05 14.57 0.19
C ASP A 104 9.50 14.67 0.67
N LYS A 105 10.14 15.83 0.52
CA LYS A 105 11.52 16.06 0.99
C LYS A 105 11.62 15.95 2.51
N LEU A 106 10.65 16.50 3.25
CA LEU A 106 10.60 16.40 4.71
C LEU A 106 10.37 14.94 5.17
N ALA A 107 9.45 14.22 4.54
CA ALA A 107 9.22 12.80 4.81
C ALA A 107 10.44 11.93 4.46
N VAL A 108 11.12 12.21 3.34
CA VAL A 108 12.38 11.54 2.99
C VAL A 108 13.47 11.81 4.03
N ARG A 109 13.64 13.07 4.43
CA ARG A 109 14.61 13.48 5.46
C ARG A 109 14.32 12.78 6.79
N LEU A 110 13.06 12.75 7.21
CA LEU A 110 12.60 12.02 8.38
C LEU A 110 12.93 10.51 8.28
N GLY A 111 12.60 9.86 7.17
CA GLY A 111 12.87 8.43 6.99
C GLY A 111 14.37 8.09 7.02
N ILE A 112 15.22 8.96 6.46
CA ILE A 112 16.68 8.81 6.51
C ILE A 112 17.19 8.97 7.95
N ALA A 113 16.75 10.01 8.66
CA ALA A 113 17.14 10.27 10.06
C ALA A 113 16.71 9.12 10.98
N HIS A 114 15.48 8.65 10.83
CA HIS A 114 14.95 7.51 11.57
C HIS A 114 15.81 6.26 11.35
N ARG A 115 16.11 5.90 10.10
CA ARG A 115 16.98 4.75 9.77
C ARG A 115 18.39 4.90 10.33
N GLY A 116 18.91 6.12 10.34
CA GLY A 116 20.22 6.46 10.92
C GLY A 116 20.25 6.51 12.45
N GLY A 117 19.09 6.42 13.12
CA GLY A 117 18.98 6.57 14.58
C GLY A 117 19.14 8.01 15.07
N ASP A 118 19.07 9.01 14.18
CA ASP A 118 19.20 10.42 14.54
C ASP A 118 17.84 10.96 15.04
N ALA A 119 17.65 10.86 16.35
CA ALA A 119 16.40 11.20 17.01
C ALA A 119 16.06 12.70 16.95
N ASP A 120 17.07 13.58 17.02
CA ASP A 120 16.85 15.03 16.97
C ASP A 120 16.42 15.48 15.59
N GLU A 121 17.09 14.95 14.57
CA GLU A 121 16.76 15.22 13.18
C GLU A 121 15.40 14.63 12.80
N ALA A 122 15.09 13.40 13.22
CA ALA A 122 13.79 12.79 13.00
C ALA A 122 12.64 13.63 13.58
N ARG A 123 12.73 14.03 14.86
CA ARG A 123 11.70 14.88 15.48
C ARG A 123 11.56 16.25 14.80
N THR A 124 12.69 16.85 14.41
CA THR A 124 12.70 18.14 13.71
C THR A 124 12.01 18.04 12.35
N ALA A 125 12.33 17.00 11.58
CA ALA A 125 11.73 16.75 10.28
C ALA A 125 10.23 16.43 10.40
N LEU A 126 9.83 15.61 11.38
CA LEU A 126 8.42 15.31 11.65
C LEU A 126 7.62 16.56 12.02
N ALA A 127 8.13 17.39 12.94
CA ALA A 127 7.44 18.63 13.32
C ALA A 127 7.28 19.60 12.14
N ALA A 128 8.32 19.72 11.31
CA ALA A 128 8.25 20.52 10.08
C ALA A 128 7.26 19.94 9.07
N LEU A 129 7.23 18.61 8.92
CA LEU A 129 6.30 17.90 8.04
C LEU A 129 4.85 18.14 8.46
N GLU A 130 4.52 17.96 9.73
CA GLU A 130 3.17 18.18 10.26
C GLU A 130 2.71 19.63 10.11
N ASN A 131 3.58 20.59 10.45
CA ASN A 131 3.26 21.99 10.31
C ASN A 131 3.02 22.40 8.85
N LEU A 132 3.82 21.86 7.92
CA LEU A 132 3.65 22.15 6.49
C LEU A 132 2.44 21.42 5.90
N ARG A 133 2.16 20.19 6.35
CA ARG A 133 1.03 19.40 5.91
C ARG A 133 -0.26 20.14 6.26
N GLY A 134 -0.40 20.60 7.50
CA GLY A 134 -1.65 21.21 7.98
C GLY A 134 -2.85 20.28 7.82
N GLU A 135 -4.05 20.82 7.99
CA GLU A 135 -5.29 20.06 7.77
C GLU A 135 -5.54 19.78 6.27
N ARG A 136 -5.95 18.56 5.97
CA ARG A 136 -6.25 18.06 4.62
C ARG A 136 -7.69 17.57 4.53
N PRO A 137 -8.67 18.48 4.37
CA PRO A 137 -10.07 18.10 4.27
C PRO A 137 -10.34 17.34 2.97
N LEU A 138 -11.06 16.23 3.10
CA LEU A 138 -11.51 15.40 1.97
C LEU A 138 -12.84 14.71 2.31
N ILE A 139 -13.39 13.99 1.34
CA ILE A 139 -14.55 13.12 1.50
C ILE A 139 -14.04 11.69 1.58
N TRP A 140 -14.20 11.06 2.74
CA TRP A 140 -13.90 9.64 2.98
C TRP A 140 -15.21 8.85 2.99
N ASN A 141 -15.34 7.86 2.10
CA ASN A 141 -16.56 7.03 1.99
C ASN A 141 -17.86 7.85 1.91
N GLY A 142 -17.85 8.97 1.17
CA GLY A 142 -18.99 9.88 1.04
C GLY A 142 -19.22 10.83 2.24
N ARG A 143 -18.40 10.75 3.29
CA ARG A 143 -18.45 11.65 4.47
C ARG A 143 -17.31 12.65 4.45
N ALA A 144 -17.62 13.94 4.54
CA ALA A 144 -16.61 14.98 4.70
C ALA A 144 -15.88 14.85 6.05
N VAL A 145 -14.55 14.95 6.01
CA VAL A 145 -13.66 14.97 7.19
C VAL A 145 -12.76 16.19 7.11
N SER A 146 -12.40 16.75 8.27
CA SER A 146 -11.58 17.97 8.39
C SER A 146 -10.12 17.74 8.04
N ASP A 147 -9.60 16.55 8.32
CA ASP A 147 -8.25 16.13 8.00
C ASP A 147 -8.22 14.66 7.59
N PHE A 148 -7.25 14.28 6.76
CA PHE A 148 -6.96 12.90 6.44
C PHE A 148 -5.45 12.70 6.35
N ARG A 149 -4.95 11.70 7.07
CA ARG A 149 -3.52 11.38 7.14
C ARG A 149 -3.29 9.90 7.40
N ASP A 150 -2.12 9.43 7.01
CA ASP A 150 -1.61 8.17 7.56
C ASP A 150 -1.22 8.37 9.03
N LEU A 151 -1.42 7.33 9.84
CA LEU A 151 -1.03 7.30 11.25
C LEU A 151 0.45 6.93 11.43
N ASP A 152 1.12 6.42 10.40
CA ASP A 152 2.57 6.24 10.42
C ASP A 152 3.29 7.57 10.16
N ASP A 153 4.09 8.02 11.13
CA ASP A 153 4.76 9.32 11.10
C ASP A 153 5.73 9.47 9.92
N ARG A 154 6.15 8.37 9.29
CA ARG A 154 7.09 8.43 8.15
C ARG A 154 6.44 9.00 6.89
N THR A 155 5.13 8.83 6.70
CA THR A 155 4.41 9.25 5.48
C THR A 155 2.98 9.77 5.74
N PRO A 156 2.76 10.69 6.71
CA PRO A 156 1.42 11.12 7.09
C PRO A 156 0.69 11.88 5.99
N HIS A 157 1.41 12.53 5.07
CA HIS A 157 0.82 13.39 4.02
C HIS A 157 0.44 12.65 2.74
N ALA A 158 0.87 11.39 2.57
CA ALA A 158 0.83 10.73 1.28
C ALA A 158 0.25 9.32 1.34
N LEU A 159 -0.43 8.96 0.26
CA LEU A 159 -0.76 7.59 -0.08
C LEU A 159 0.43 6.93 -0.77
N GLU A 160 0.86 5.78 -0.24
CA GLU A 160 1.79 4.91 -0.94
C GLU A 160 1.10 4.20 -2.12
N VAL A 161 1.73 4.21 -3.29
CA VAL A 161 1.16 3.70 -4.53
C VAL A 161 2.16 2.80 -5.27
N ILE A 162 1.72 1.62 -5.66
CA ILE A 162 2.43 0.67 -6.51
C ILE A 162 1.81 0.72 -7.90
N MET A 163 2.56 1.25 -8.87
CA MET A 163 2.12 1.37 -10.25
C MET A 163 2.24 0.02 -10.96
N THR A 164 1.30 -0.28 -11.86
CA THR A 164 1.37 -1.47 -12.75
C THR A 164 2.62 -1.48 -13.64
N GLY A 165 3.19 -0.29 -13.93
CA GLY A 165 4.48 -0.14 -14.61
C GLY A 165 5.70 -0.49 -13.75
N GLY A 166 5.51 -0.77 -12.46
CA GLY A 166 6.55 -1.20 -11.53
C GLY A 166 7.36 -0.06 -10.92
N ALA A 167 6.71 1.08 -10.71
CA ALA A 167 7.20 2.20 -9.90
C ALA A 167 6.50 2.22 -8.53
N TYR A 168 7.24 2.60 -7.48
CA TYR A 168 6.71 2.87 -6.15
C TYR A 168 6.70 4.38 -5.91
N LEU A 169 5.52 4.95 -5.64
CA LEU A 169 5.28 6.39 -5.58
C LEU A 169 4.67 6.78 -4.22
N TRP A 170 4.86 8.05 -3.88
CA TRP A 170 4.04 8.75 -2.89
C TRP A 170 3.15 9.77 -3.58
N ILE A 171 1.85 9.66 -3.33
CA ILE A 171 0.84 10.58 -3.84
C ILE A 171 0.29 11.37 -2.65
N ASP A 172 0.67 12.64 -2.55
CA ASP A 172 0.09 13.57 -1.58
C ASP A 172 -1.44 13.55 -1.67
N PHE A 173 -2.12 13.42 -0.53
CA PHE A 173 -3.59 13.44 -0.47
C PHE A 173 -4.18 14.69 -1.14
N ALA A 174 -3.47 15.82 -1.12
CA ALA A 174 -3.90 17.06 -1.78
C ALA A 174 -3.91 16.99 -3.33
N LYS A 175 -3.24 15.99 -3.93
CA LYS A 175 -3.19 15.78 -5.38
C LYS A 175 -4.23 14.78 -5.87
N ILE A 176 -4.82 14.00 -4.98
CA ILE A 176 -5.87 13.04 -5.33
C ILE A 176 -7.10 13.83 -5.75
N ALA A 177 -7.73 13.48 -6.87
CA ALA A 177 -9.06 13.96 -7.22
C ALA A 177 -10.12 12.96 -6.73
N ALA A 178 -9.92 11.69 -7.06
CA ALA A 178 -10.71 10.57 -6.56
C ALA A 178 -9.87 9.30 -6.48
N LEU A 179 -10.17 8.47 -5.48
CA LEU A 179 -9.68 7.12 -5.30
C LEU A 179 -10.87 6.19 -5.08
N SER A 180 -10.94 5.09 -5.81
CA SER A 180 -11.93 4.02 -5.61
C SER A 180 -11.20 2.71 -5.38
N ILE A 181 -11.35 2.13 -4.19
CA ILE A 181 -10.68 0.89 -3.79
C ILE A 181 -11.59 -0.31 -4.11
N GLU A 182 -11.06 -1.28 -4.86
CA GLU A 182 -11.79 -2.51 -5.19
C GLU A 182 -11.96 -3.41 -3.95
N PRO A 183 -13.03 -4.21 -3.87
CA PRO A 183 -13.17 -5.25 -2.84
C PRO A 183 -12.02 -6.27 -2.87
N ILE A 184 -11.70 -6.85 -1.70
CA ILE A 184 -10.76 -7.97 -1.60
C ILE A 184 -11.33 -9.15 -2.40
N ALA A 185 -10.61 -9.59 -3.42
CA ALA A 185 -11.02 -10.67 -4.30
C ALA A 185 -10.07 -11.88 -4.23
N ARG A 186 -8.82 -11.66 -3.81
CA ARG A 186 -7.77 -12.69 -3.73
C ARG A 186 -6.89 -12.48 -2.49
N PRO A 187 -6.14 -13.50 -2.04
CA PRO A 187 -5.34 -13.39 -0.82
C PRO A 187 -4.39 -12.19 -0.80
N ARG A 188 -3.66 -11.90 -1.90
CA ARG A 188 -2.72 -10.77 -1.93
C ARG A 188 -3.36 -9.41 -1.67
N ASP A 189 -4.68 -9.28 -1.88
CA ASP A 189 -5.38 -8.01 -1.67
C ASP A 189 -5.44 -7.63 -0.19
N LEU A 190 -5.18 -8.58 0.74
CA LEU A 190 -4.98 -8.29 2.16
C LEU A 190 -3.73 -7.43 2.40
N ALA A 191 -2.68 -7.57 1.59
CA ALA A 191 -1.47 -6.76 1.70
C ALA A 191 -1.41 -5.61 0.68
N PHE A 192 -2.07 -5.75 -0.48
CA PHE A 192 -2.02 -4.76 -1.56
C PHE A 192 -3.39 -4.61 -2.24
N ARG A 193 -4.15 -3.58 -1.86
CA ARG A 193 -5.51 -3.36 -2.40
C ARG A 193 -5.45 -2.76 -3.79
N ARG A 194 -6.25 -3.30 -4.72
CA ARG A 194 -6.45 -2.70 -6.04
C ARG A 194 -7.29 -1.44 -5.93
N ALA A 195 -6.94 -0.40 -6.68
CA ALA A 195 -7.72 0.83 -6.74
C ALA A 195 -7.59 1.53 -8.09
N GLU A 196 -8.60 2.33 -8.42
CA GLU A 196 -8.54 3.33 -9.48
C GLU A 196 -8.26 4.70 -8.86
N LEU A 197 -7.14 5.31 -9.24
CA LEU A 197 -6.71 6.61 -8.75
C LEU A 197 -6.79 7.63 -9.88
N SER A 198 -7.40 8.78 -9.61
CA SER A 198 -7.33 9.97 -10.45
C SER A 198 -6.75 11.13 -9.67
N LEU A 199 -5.95 11.95 -10.35
CA LEU A 199 -5.30 13.13 -9.80
C LEU A 199 -5.97 14.41 -10.31
N ILE A 200 -5.79 15.50 -9.57
CA ILE A 200 -6.35 16.82 -9.91
C ILE A 200 -5.84 17.40 -11.24
N ASP A 201 -4.70 16.92 -11.74
CA ASP A 201 -4.13 17.33 -13.03
C ASP A 201 -4.71 16.54 -14.22
N GLY A 202 -5.63 15.61 -13.95
CA GLY A 202 -6.29 14.77 -14.94
C GLY A 202 -5.60 13.43 -15.21
N ALA A 203 -4.46 13.13 -14.59
CA ALA A 203 -3.87 11.80 -14.68
C ALA A 203 -4.75 10.76 -13.97
N ALA A 204 -4.83 9.55 -14.53
CA ALA A 204 -5.57 8.44 -13.93
C ALA A 204 -4.85 7.10 -14.19
N ALA A 205 -4.91 6.20 -13.22
CA ALA A 205 -4.30 4.87 -13.33
C ALA A 205 -4.94 3.86 -12.37
N SER A 206 -4.98 2.60 -12.80
CA SER A 206 -5.13 1.45 -11.91
C SER A 206 -3.83 1.23 -11.14
N VAL A 207 -3.95 1.08 -9.82
CA VAL A 207 -2.81 0.99 -8.89
C VAL A 207 -3.03 -0.08 -7.82
N LEU A 208 -1.97 -0.46 -7.11
CA LEU A 208 -2.06 -1.18 -5.85
C LEU A 208 -1.68 -0.27 -4.68
N LEU A 209 -2.39 -0.40 -3.56
CA LEU A 209 -2.18 0.36 -2.33
C LEU A 209 -1.65 -0.59 -1.25
N PRO A 210 -0.48 -0.36 -0.66
CA PRO A 210 0.02 -1.18 0.45
C PRO A 210 -0.92 -1.09 1.65
N ALA A 211 -1.59 -2.20 1.97
CA ALA A 211 -2.54 -2.31 3.06
C ALA A 211 -1.91 -2.78 4.38
N VAL A 212 -0.64 -3.17 4.36
CA VAL A 212 0.15 -3.55 5.53
C VAL A 212 1.39 -2.67 5.62
N TYR A 213 1.69 -2.16 6.81
CA TYR A 213 2.87 -1.34 7.06
C TYR A 213 4.17 -2.14 6.85
N HIS A 214 5.23 -1.45 6.41
CA HIS A 214 6.55 -2.06 6.34
C HIS A 214 7.10 -2.34 7.75
N GLY A 215 7.96 -3.34 7.85
CA GLY A 215 8.56 -3.78 9.12
C GLY A 215 7.68 -4.77 9.88
N THR A 216 6.51 -5.09 9.34
CA THR A 216 5.65 -6.19 9.81
C THR A 216 6.47 -7.47 9.78
N GLY A 217 6.73 -8.04 10.96
CA GLY A 217 7.61 -9.19 11.15
C GLY A 217 7.00 -10.48 10.62
N LYS A 218 7.28 -11.60 11.29
CA LYS A 218 6.76 -12.91 10.86
C LYS A 218 5.38 -13.24 11.42
N ASP A 219 4.84 -12.40 12.30
CA ASP A 219 3.52 -12.61 12.88
C ASP A 219 2.45 -12.65 11.78
N ALA A 220 1.65 -13.71 11.80
CA ALA A 220 0.65 -13.94 10.76
C ALA A 220 -0.54 -12.98 10.87
N THR A 221 -0.99 -12.61 12.08
CA THR A 221 -2.14 -11.70 12.23
C THR A 221 -1.80 -10.33 11.65
N LEU A 222 -0.59 -9.85 11.89
CA LEU A 222 -0.09 -8.60 11.33
C LEU A 222 0.10 -8.70 9.81
N ARG A 223 0.72 -9.76 9.29
CA ARG A 223 0.93 -9.94 7.83
C ARG A 223 -0.38 -10.08 7.05
N LEU A 224 -1.41 -10.62 7.68
CA LEU A 224 -2.76 -10.76 7.10
C LEU A 224 -3.63 -9.51 7.32
N GLY A 225 -3.08 -8.45 7.94
CA GLY A 225 -3.79 -7.21 8.18
C GLY A 225 -4.99 -7.38 9.12
N ARG A 226 -4.92 -8.29 10.09
CA ARG A 226 -5.95 -8.50 11.11
C ARG A 226 -5.86 -7.51 12.25
N GLU A 227 -4.64 -7.07 12.54
CA GLU A 227 -4.31 -6.21 13.67
C GLU A 227 -3.33 -5.12 13.21
N THR A 228 -3.29 -4.04 13.99
CA THR A 228 -2.28 -2.99 13.87
C THR A 228 -1.60 -2.81 15.22
N GLU A 229 -0.27 -2.85 15.22
CA GLU A 229 0.53 -2.49 16.37
C GLU A 229 1.23 -1.15 16.11
N TRP A 230 1.26 -0.30 17.14
CA TRP A 230 1.96 0.98 17.11
C TRP A 230 3.25 0.89 17.92
N ILE A 231 4.36 1.19 17.27
CA ILE A 231 5.69 1.16 17.88
C ILE A 231 6.17 2.59 18.06
N GLU A 232 6.39 2.98 19.31
CA GLU A 232 7.14 4.19 19.64
C GLU A 232 8.63 3.89 19.42
N GLU A 233 9.17 4.41 18.33
CA GLU A 233 10.55 4.16 17.91
C GLU A 233 11.52 4.95 18.80
N PRO A 234 12.77 4.48 19.00
CA PRO A 234 13.78 5.19 19.80
C PRO A 234 14.07 6.62 19.32
N THR A 235 13.77 6.93 18.05
CA THR A 235 13.90 8.28 17.50
C THR A 235 12.78 9.24 17.93
N GLY A 236 11.75 8.74 18.61
CA GLY A 236 10.60 9.50 19.10
C GLY A 236 9.49 9.70 18.06
N ILE A 237 9.45 8.85 17.03
CA ILE A 237 8.34 8.80 16.07
C ILE A 237 7.52 7.53 16.32
N THR A 238 6.28 7.53 15.85
CA THR A 238 5.40 6.36 15.92
C THR A 238 5.29 5.71 14.54
N THR A 239 5.49 4.39 14.48
CA THR A 239 5.33 3.63 13.22
C THR A 239 4.38 2.45 13.41
N GLY A 240 3.68 2.07 12.34
CA GLY A 240 2.74 0.96 12.35
C GLY A 240 3.38 -0.37 11.98
N ARG A 241 2.80 -1.47 12.48
CA ARG A 241 3.01 -2.85 12.02
C ARG A 241 1.63 -3.49 11.81
N GLY A 242 1.50 -4.35 10.81
CA GLY A 242 0.21 -4.91 10.43
C GLY A 242 -0.63 -3.96 9.58
N GLN A 243 -1.94 -3.97 9.76
CA GLN A 243 -2.89 -3.26 8.90
C GLN A 243 -2.64 -1.74 8.89
N ARG A 244 -2.67 -1.14 7.70
CA ARG A 244 -2.58 0.31 7.52
C ARG A 244 -3.84 1.01 8.01
N CYS A 245 -3.65 2.07 8.79
CA CYS A 245 -4.72 2.87 9.35
C CYS A 245 -4.52 4.35 9.02
N TYR A 246 -5.63 5.06 8.90
CA TYR A 246 -5.66 6.49 8.68
C TYR A 246 -6.39 7.17 9.83
N LEU A 247 -6.10 8.45 10.03
CA LEU A 247 -6.90 9.33 10.84
C LEU A 247 -7.79 10.16 9.90
N ALA A 248 -9.11 9.97 9.98
CA ALA A 248 -10.11 10.69 9.21
C ALA A 248 -10.88 11.64 10.14
N GLY A 249 -10.44 12.89 10.22
CA GLY A 249 -10.81 13.83 11.29
C GLY A 249 -10.20 13.37 12.60
N ASP A 250 -11.04 12.93 13.55
CA ASP A 250 -10.60 12.36 14.83
C ASP A 250 -10.81 10.83 14.89
N GLU A 251 -11.27 10.22 13.80
CA GLU A 251 -11.61 8.80 13.75
C GLU A 251 -10.47 7.97 13.16
N LEU A 252 -10.05 6.92 13.89
CA LEU A 252 -9.17 5.90 13.36
C LEU A 252 -9.97 5.00 12.41
N VAL A 253 -9.53 4.92 11.15
CA VAL A 253 -10.16 4.10 10.11
C VAL A 253 -9.13 3.18 9.46
N SER A 254 -9.52 1.96 9.10
CA SER A 254 -8.63 1.03 8.42
C SER A 254 -8.62 1.27 6.90
N ILE A 255 -7.53 0.87 6.23
CA ILE A 255 -7.50 0.80 4.76
C ILE A 255 -8.54 -0.19 4.22
N HIS A 256 -8.87 -1.25 4.96
CA HIS A 256 -9.83 -2.25 4.51
C HIS A 256 -11.27 -1.77 4.55
N ASP A 257 -11.59 -0.82 5.44
CA ASP A 257 -12.88 -0.12 5.51
C ASP A 257 -12.95 1.09 4.58
N THR A 258 -11.81 1.52 4.03
CA THR A 258 -11.76 2.62 3.06
C THR A 258 -12.18 2.11 1.68
N GLN A 259 -13.23 2.71 1.13
CA GLN A 259 -13.79 2.40 -0.20
C GLN A 259 -13.51 3.53 -1.18
N SER A 260 -13.64 4.79 -0.74
CA SER A 260 -13.33 5.94 -1.57
C SER A 260 -12.73 7.12 -0.81
N LEU A 261 -11.90 7.88 -1.53
CA LEU A 261 -11.43 9.22 -1.14
C LEU A 261 -11.74 10.18 -2.29
N GLU A 262 -12.29 11.35 -2.00
CA GLU A 262 -12.56 12.39 -2.99
C GLU A 262 -12.21 13.76 -2.42
N ILE A 263 -11.78 14.70 -3.26
CA ILE A 263 -11.60 16.09 -2.79
C ILE A 263 -12.95 16.68 -2.40
N VAL A 264 -12.95 17.57 -1.41
CA VAL A 264 -14.11 18.43 -1.18
C VAL A 264 -14.27 19.33 -2.40
N PRO A 265 -15.41 19.28 -3.12
CA PRO A 265 -15.63 20.19 -4.23
C PRO A 265 -15.54 21.62 -3.72
N ALA A 266 -14.73 22.46 -4.37
CA ALA A 266 -14.81 23.88 -4.12
C ALA A 266 -16.25 24.31 -4.40
N THR A 267 -17.01 24.68 -3.37
CA THR A 267 -18.36 25.23 -3.55
C THR A 267 -18.24 26.34 -4.57
N ALA A 268 -18.88 26.17 -5.74
CA ALA A 268 -18.91 27.19 -6.77
C ALA A 268 -19.50 28.45 -6.14
N ALA A 269 -18.63 29.42 -5.80
CA ALA A 269 -19.05 30.73 -5.38
C ALA A 269 -20.01 31.24 -6.47
N GLY A 270 -21.28 31.42 -6.10
CA GLY A 270 -22.35 31.70 -7.04
C GLY A 270 -21.94 32.85 -7.95
N ARG A 271 -21.92 32.59 -9.26
CA ARG A 271 -22.04 33.66 -10.25
C ARG A 271 -23.37 34.34 -9.96
N GLN A 272 -23.35 35.41 -9.15
CA GLN A 272 -24.42 36.40 -9.19
C GLN A 272 -24.41 36.96 -10.61
N VAL A 273 -25.39 36.51 -11.39
CA VAL A 273 -25.74 37.15 -12.64
C VAL A 273 -26.28 38.52 -12.24
N ALA A 274 -25.44 39.55 -12.38
CA ALA A 274 -25.89 40.93 -12.32
C ALA A 274 -26.79 41.16 -13.53
N HIS A 275 -28.10 41.12 -13.32
CA HIS A 275 -29.04 41.73 -14.25
C HIS A 275 -28.92 43.24 -14.10
N GLY A 276 -28.41 43.89 -15.15
CA GLY A 276 -28.46 45.32 -15.40
C GLY A 276 -28.53 45.55 -16.89
#